data_AF-L1Q8Y4-F1
#
_entry.id   AF-L1Q8Y4-F1
#
_cell.length_a   1.000
_cell.length_b   1.000
_cell.length_c   1.000
_cell.angle_alpha   90.00
_cell.angle_beta   90.00
_cell.angle_gamma   90.00
#
_symmetry.space_group_name_H-M   'P 1'
#
loop_
_entity.id
_entity.type
_entity.pdbx_description
1 polymer ?
#
loop_
_entity_poly.entity_id
_entity_poly.type
_entity_poly.pdbx_seq_one_letter_code
_entity_poly.pdbx_strand_id
1 'polypeptide(L)'
;MNIPPIEFVTGRVKEVSSLLEKANKFGIPLDRVREEMEDIAGIRIMCQFVDDIDKVIELLRARKDMQILYEKDYVRNVKESGYRSYHMIIKYTVYTAEGPQEILAEFQIRTLAMNFWATIEHSLNYKYKQHIPEDLKIKLKEAADSAFNLDEQMLEIKDEIKDAQRLFEVKSDIISNIMNNIITLMSIGRAMEASRYQVMLNKLVDEGEVWELNSLLDSIKKDIERYREN
;
A
#
# COMPACT_ATOMS: atom_id res chain seq x y z
N MET A 1 8.54 -3.04 9.27
CA MET A 1 8.70 -3.62 7.91
C MET A 1 8.26 -2.62 6.86
N ASN A 2 9.08 -2.24 5.86
CA ASN A 2 8.64 -1.33 4.80
C ASN A 2 8.07 -2.16 3.64
N ILE A 3 6.77 -2.47 3.71
CA ILE A 3 6.08 -3.24 2.67
C ILE A 3 5.98 -2.37 1.41
N PRO A 4 6.47 -2.83 0.25
CA PRO A 4 6.35 -2.05 -0.98
C PRO A 4 4.86 -1.85 -1.32
N PRO A 5 4.46 -0.66 -1.79
CA PRO A 5 3.04 -0.36 -2.05
C PRO A 5 2.47 -1.09 -3.28
N ILE A 6 3.32 -1.72 -4.10
CA ILE A 6 2.95 -2.49 -5.28
C ILE A 6 3.32 -3.95 -5.03
N GLU A 7 2.32 -4.83 -5.07
CA GLU A 7 2.49 -6.28 -4.99
C GLU A 7 2.94 -6.84 -6.35
N PHE A 8 2.20 -6.51 -7.41
CA PHE A 8 2.57 -6.86 -8.78
C PHE A 8 1.90 -5.94 -9.81
N VAL A 9 2.38 -6.03 -11.06
CA VAL A 9 1.86 -5.28 -12.20
C VAL A 9 1.53 -6.26 -13.32
N THR A 10 0.40 -6.05 -13.99
CA THR A 10 0.04 -6.78 -15.21
C THR A 10 -0.27 -5.80 -16.33
N GLY A 11 0.01 -6.18 -17.56
CA GLY A 11 -0.28 -5.36 -18.74
C GLY A 11 -1.00 -6.18 -19.79
N ARG A 12 -1.83 -5.52 -20.60
CA ARG A 12 -2.44 -6.11 -21.78
C ARG A 12 -2.67 -5.07 -22.87
N VAL A 13 -2.66 -5.53 -24.11
CA VAL A 13 -3.22 -4.79 -25.23
C VAL A 13 -4.66 -5.26 -25.42
N LYS A 14 -5.57 -4.34 -25.72
CA LYS A 14 -6.98 -4.65 -25.97
C LYS A 14 -7.14 -5.48 -27.24
N GLU A 15 -7.94 -6.54 -27.16
CA GLU A 15 -8.30 -7.34 -28.33
C GLU A 15 -9.04 -6.52 -29.38
N VAL A 16 -8.77 -6.79 -30.66
CA VAL A 16 -9.36 -6.05 -31.79
C VAL A 16 -10.88 -6.09 -31.77
N SER A 17 -11.48 -7.25 -31.41
CA SER A 17 -12.93 -7.38 -31.28
C SER A 17 -13.50 -6.43 -30.23
N SER A 18 -12.93 -6.42 -29.02
CA SER A 18 -13.35 -5.51 -27.95
C SER A 18 -13.06 -4.04 -28.25
N LEU A 19 -12.02 -3.76 -29.02
CA LEU A 19 -11.71 -2.41 -29.51
C LEU A 19 -12.81 -1.91 -30.45
N LEU A 20 -13.20 -2.73 -31.43
CA LEU A 20 -14.27 -2.40 -32.38
C LEU A 20 -15.63 -2.24 -31.69
N GLU A 21 -15.98 -3.14 -30.76
CA GLU A 21 -17.20 -3.00 -29.96
C GLU A 21 -17.24 -1.67 -29.20
N LYS A 22 -16.11 -1.28 -28.59
CA LYS A 22 -16.00 -0.05 -27.83
C LYS A 22 -16.04 1.18 -28.74
N ALA A 23 -15.32 1.15 -29.87
CA ALA A 23 -15.33 2.23 -30.86
C ALA A 23 -16.74 2.47 -31.39
N ASN A 24 -17.47 1.41 -31.76
CA ASN A 24 -18.87 1.50 -32.19
C ASN A 24 -19.79 2.06 -31.09
N LYS A 25 -19.62 1.59 -29.84
CA LYS A 25 -20.42 2.05 -28.70
C LYS A 25 -20.25 3.55 -28.44
N PHE A 26 -19.05 4.08 -28.61
CA PHE A 26 -18.73 5.49 -28.37
C PHE A 26 -18.73 6.34 -29.65
N GLY A 27 -19.05 5.76 -30.80
CA GLY A 27 -19.07 6.47 -32.09
C GLY A 27 -17.71 6.97 -32.56
N ILE A 28 -16.62 6.29 -32.17
CA ILE A 28 -15.24 6.65 -32.52
C ILE A 28 -14.93 6.10 -33.92
N PRO A 29 -14.65 6.96 -34.92
CA PRO A 29 -14.21 6.51 -36.24
C PRO A 29 -12.88 5.75 -36.18
N LEU A 30 -12.70 4.74 -37.04
CA LEU A 30 -11.53 3.84 -37.01
C LEU A 30 -10.19 4.58 -37.18
N ASP A 31 -10.18 5.66 -37.97
CA ASP A 31 -9.03 6.52 -38.20
C ASP A 31 -8.68 7.41 -37.00
N ARG A 32 -9.58 7.53 -36.01
CA ARG A 32 -9.37 8.27 -34.76
C ARG A 32 -9.22 7.39 -33.52
N VAL A 33 -9.25 6.07 -33.69
CA VAL A 33 -9.17 5.11 -32.57
C VAL A 33 -7.85 5.26 -31.81
N ARG A 34 -6.75 5.56 -32.49
CA ARG A 34 -5.44 5.73 -31.85
C ARG A 34 -5.43 6.92 -30.89
N GLU A 35 -6.09 8.01 -31.26
CA GLU A 35 -6.10 9.28 -30.55
C GLU A 35 -7.19 9.35 -29.46
N GLU A 36 -8.30 8.64 -29.65
CA GLU A 36 -9.48 8.75 -28.78
C GLU A 36 -9.70 7.54 -27.87
N MET A 37 -9.11 6.38 -28.17
CA MET A 37 -9.29 5.18 -27.34
C MET A 37 -8.23 5.08 -26.25
N GLU A 38 -8.67 5.32 -25.02
CA GLU A 38 -7.78 5.46 -23.85
C GLU A 38 -7.26 4.12 -23.29
N ASP A 39 -7.96 3.02 -23.53
CA ASP A 39 -7.67 1.70 -22.97
C ASP A 39 -7.19 0.68 -24.01
N ILE A 40 -6.51 1.13 -25.08
CA ILE A 40 -5.80 0.23 -26.01
C ILE A 40 -4.66 -0.47 -25.26
N ALA A 41 -3.81 0.31 -24.57
CA ALA A 41 -2.81 -0.20 -23.66
C ALA A 41 -3.36 -0.09 -22.23
N GLY A 42 -3.53 -1.23 -21.55
CA GLY A 42 -4.03 -1.28 -20.19
C GLY A 42 -3.00 -1.87 -19.24
N ILE A 43 -2.65 -1.13 -18.19
CA ILE A 43 -1.83 -1.62 -17.08
C ILE A 43 -2.70 -1.73 -15.83
N ARG A 44 -2.55 -2.82 -15.09
CA ARG A 44 -3.11 -2.95 -13.75
C ARG A 44 -1.97 -3.01 -12.74
N ILE A 45 -2.09 -2.19 -11.70
CA ILE A 45 -1.15 -2.13 -10.59
C ILE A 45 -1.91 -2.65 -9.37
N MET A 46 -1.44 -3.77 -8.82
CA MET A 46 -2.10 -4.44 -7.70
C MET A 46 -1.37 -4.05 -6.41
N CYS A 47 -2.12 -3.45 -5.50
CA CYS A 47 -1.71 -3.09 -4.16
C CYS A 47 -2.19 -4.16 -3.17
N GLN A 48 -1.48 -4.32 -2.06
CA GLN A 48 -1.91 -5.21 -0.99
C GLN A 48 -3.05 -4.58 -0.17
N PHE A 49 -2.95 -3.27 0.10
CA PHE A 49 -3.88 -2.54 0.95
C PHE A 49 -4.46 -1.31 0.24
N VAL A 50 -5.56 -0.77 0.77
CA VAL A 50 -6.25 0.40 0.21
C VAL A 50 -5.39 1.67 0.33
N ASP A 51 -4.69 1.86 1.45
CA ASP A 51 -3.79 3.01 1.68
C ASP A 51 -2.60 3.05 0.70
N ASP A 52 -2.20 1.89 0.19
CA ASP A 52 -1.11 1.79 -0.78
C ASP A 52 -1.52 2.31 -2.17
N ILE A 53 -2.82 2.38 -2.48
CA ILE A 53 -3.31 2.99 -3.73
C ILE A 53 -2.87 4.45 -3.81
N ASP A 54 -3.03 5.21 -2.73
CA ASP A 54 -2.62 6.63 -2.68
C ASP A 54 -1.12 6.79 -2.83
N LYS A 55 -0.33 5.91 -2.20
CA LYS A 55 1.14 5.91 -2.36
C LYS A 55 1.54 5.68 -3.82
N VAL A 56 0.89 4.74 -4.49
CA VAL A 56 1.14 4.48 -5.91
C VAL A 56 0.74 5.68 -6.78
N ILE A 57 -0.40 6.32 -6.51
CA ILE A 57 -0.83 7.52 -7.24
C ILE A 57 0.23 8.61 -7.15
N GLU A 58 0.72 8.90 -5.94
CA GLU A 58 1.74 9.93 -5.74
C GLU A 58 3.07 9.58 -6.44
N LEU A 59 3.47 8.30 -6.40
CA LEU A 59 4.64 7.81 -7.14
C LEU A 59 4.48 8.00 -8.65
N LEU A 60 3.28 7.76 -9.21
CA LEU A 60 2.99 7.95 -10.62
C LEU A 60 2.96 9.43 -11.01
N ARG A 61 2.37 10.29 -10.17
CA ARG A 61 2.33 11.76 -10.37
C ARG A 61 3.71 12.40 -10.38
N ALA A 62 4.66 11.84 -9.63
CA ALA A 62 6.03 12.34 -9.58
C ALA A 62 6.86 11.98 -10.83
N ARG A 63 6.35 11.10 -11.70
CA ARG A 63 7.08 10.66 -12.90
C ARG A 63 7.12 11.75 -13.98
N LYS A 64 8.21 11.75 -14.75
CA LYS A 64 8.48 12.74 -15.81
C LYS A 64 8.53 12.16 -17.22
N ASP A 65 8.42 10.83 -17.33
CA ASP A 65 8.45 10.10 -18.59
C ASP A 65 7.06 9.89 -19.22
N MET A 66 6.02 10.37 -18.56
CA MET A 66 4.64 10.32 -19.04
C MET A 66 3.89 11.59 -18.63
N GLN A 67 2.79 11.86 -19.33
CA GLN A 67 1.86 12.91 -18.98
C GLN A 67 0.56 12.28 -18.48
N ILE A 68 0.11 12.65 -17.28
CA ILE A 68 -1.22 12.30 -16.81
C ILE A 68 -2.21 13.26 -17.49
N LEU A 69 -3.19 12.70 -18.21
CA LEU A 69 -4.23 13.49 -18.87
C LEU A 69 -5.35 13.81 -17.89
N TYR A 70 -5.86 12.78 -17.20
CA TYR A 70 -6.86 12.94 -16.14
C TYR A 70 -6.99 11.64 -15.31
N GLU A 71 -7.69 11.75 -14.17
CA GLU A 71 -7.84 10.67 -13.19
C GLU A 71 -9.33 10.44 -12.86
N LYS A 72 -9.72 9.19 -12.62
CA LYS A 72 -11.08 8.79 -12.20
C LYS A 72 -10.98 7.96 -10.92
N ASP A 73 -11.48 8.50 -9.82
CA ASP A 73 -11.46 7.83 -8.51
C ASP A 73 -12.77 7.08 -8.26
N TYR A 74 -12.81 5.79 -8.60
CA TYR A 74 -13.90 4.89 -8.22
C TYR A 74 -13.62 4.13 -6.92
N VAL A 75 -12.50 4.38 -6.24
CA VAL A 75 -12.25 3.83 -4.90
C VAL A 75 -13.12 4.59 -3.90
N ARG A 76 -13.09 5.92 -3.96
CA ARG A 76 -13.89 6.82 -3.11
C ARG A 76 -15.29 7.06 -3.68
N ASN A 77 -15.42 7.17 -5.01
CA ASN A 77 -16.71 7.36 -5.68
C ASN A 77 -17.20 6.05 -6.29
N VAL A 78 -17.61 5.13 -5.41
CA VAL A 78 -18.03 3.76 -5.78
C VAL A 78 -19.23 3.81 -6.73
N LYS A 79 -19.21 3.01 -7.80
CA LYS A 79 -20.39 2.89 -8.68
C LYS A 79 -21.51 2.14 -7.99
N GLU A 80 -22.75 2.35 -8.45
CA GLU A 80 -23.93 1.61 -7.96
C GLU A 80 -23.76 0.09 -8.00
N SER A 81 -23.02 -0.43 -9.00
CA SER A 81 -22.70 -1.86 -9.10
C SER A 81 -21.79 -2.40 -8.00
N GLY A 82 -21.15 -1.53 -7.21
CA GLY A 82 -20.10 -1.90 -6.25
C GLY A 82 -18.68 -1.84 -6.81
N TYR A 83 -18.53 -1.44 -8.08
CA TYR A 83 -17.23 -1.33 -8.73
C TYR A 83 -16.32 -0.31 -8.04
N ARG A 84 -15.10 -0.76 -7.69
CA ARG A 84 -14.01 0.03 -7.12
C ARG A 84 -12.71 -0.13 -7.92
N SER A 85 -12.05 0.98 -8.21
CA SER A 85 -10.75 1.06 -8.89
C SER A 85 -10.30 2.51 -8.97
N TYR A 86 -9.00 2.78 -8.97
CA TYR A 86 -8.49 4.08 -9.40
C TYR A 86 -8.04 4.00 -10.85
N HIS A 87 -8.48 4.92 -11.72
CA HIS A 87 -8.02 4.97 -13.11
C HIS A 87 -7.22 6.23 -13.36
N MET A 88 -6.07 6.09 -14.00
CA MET A 88 -5.22 7.19 -14.45
C MET A 88 -5.00 7.02 -15.95
N ILE A 89 -5.50 7.99 -16.72
CA ILE A 89 -5.30 8.01 -18.18
C ILE A 89 -4.04 8.81 -18.44
N ILE A 90 -3.09 8.18 -19.12
CA ILE A 90 -1.80 8.78 -19.42
C ILE A 90 -1.56 8.85 -20.92
N LYS A 91 -0.65 9.75 -21.29
CA LYS A 91 0.01 9.78 -22.57
C LYS A 91 1.48 9.42 -22.37
N TYR A 92 1.97 8.48 -23.16
CA TYR A 92 3.33 7.95 -23.09
C TYR A 92 4.00 8.00 -24.45
N THR A 93 5.27 8.39 -24.50
CA THR A 93 6.05 8.39 -25.75
C THR A 93 6.81 7.08 -25.88
N VAL A 94 6.47 6.27 -26.88
CA VAL A 94 7.25 5.10 -27.28
C VAL A 94 8.15 5.44 -28.46
N TYR A 95 9.38 4.94 -28.46
CA TYR A 95 10.31 5.12 -29.56
C TYR A 95 10.27 3.90 -30.48
N THR A 96 9.86 4.09 -31.73
CA THR A 96 9.77 3.03 -32.75
C THR A 96 10.82 3.25 -33.84
N ALA A 97 10.91 2.32 -34.79
CA ALA A 97 11.76 2.48 -35.98
C ALA A 97 11.37 3.69 -36.86
N GLU A 98 10.12 4.14 -36.77
CA GLU A 98 9.59 5.29 -37.50
C GLU A 98 9.73 6.61 -36.71
N GLY A 99 10.30 6.55 -35.51
CA GLY A 99 10.49 7.68 -34.61
C GLY A 99 9.63 7.62 -33.35
N PRO A 100 9.60 8.71 -32.56
CA PRO A 100 8.75 8.79 -31.36
C PRO A 100 7.27 8.80 -31.75
N GLN A 101 6.47 8.03 -31.03
CA GLN A 101 5.02 7.96 -31.16
C GLN A 101 4.39 8.14 -29.78
N GLU A 102 3.43 9.04 -29.67
CA GLU A 102 2.62 9.18 -28.46
C GLU A 102 1.47 8.18 -28.48
N ILE A 103 1.26 7.49 -27.37
CA ILE A 103 0.15 6.56 -27.18
C ILE A 103 -0.61 6.89 -25.91
N LEU A 104 -1.90 6.54 -25.89
CA LEU A 104 -2.70 6.55 -24.67
C LEU A 104 -2.55 5.20 -23.94
N ALA A 105 -2.51 5.27 -22.61
CA ALA A 105 -2.62 4.09 -21.77
C ALA A 105 -3.49 4.36 -20.54
N GLU A 106 -4.22 3.34 -20.11
CA GLU A 106 -5.03 3.36 -18.90
C GLU A 106 -4.31 2.56 -17.81
N PHE A 107 -4.01 3.22 -16.69
CA PHE A 107 -3.52 2.56 -15.48
C PHE A 107 -4.69 2.36 -14.52
N GLN A 108 -4.93 1.11 -14.13
CA GLN A 108 -5.93 0.73 -13.13
C GLN A 108 -5.20 0.30 -11.85
N ILE A 109 -5.39 1.03 -10.76
CA ILE A 109 -4.78 0.74 -9.46
C ILE A 109 -5.85 0.14 -8.56
N ARG A 110 -5.58 -1.03 -7.98
CA ARG A 110 -6.57 -1.84 -7.24
C ARG A 110 -5.93 -2.65 -6.12
N THR A 111 -6.71 -2.98 -5.10
CA THR A 111 -6.38 -4.11 -4.23
C THR A 111 -6.63 -5.45 -4.94
N LEU A 112 -6.13 -6.54 -4.34
CA LEU A 112 -6.42 -7.90 -4.81
C LEU A 112 -7.93 -8.20 -4.80
N ALA A 113 -8.64 -7.77 -3.75
CA ALA A 113 -10.07 -8.00 -3.60
C ALA A 113 -10.88 -7.23 -4.67
N MET A 114 -10.55 -5.95 -4.90
CA MET A 114 -11.16 -5.16 -5.98
C MET A 114 -10.93 -5.80 -7.35
N ASN A 115 -9.72 -6.27 -7.63
CA ASN A 115 -9.40 -6.90 -8.91
C ASN A 115 -10.14 -8.23 -9.12
N PHE A 116 -10.23 -9.05 -8.07
CA PHE A 116 -10.99 -10.30 -8.11
C PHE A 116 -12.46 -10.05 -8.45
N TRP A 117 -13.11 -9.14 -7.72
CA TRP A 117 -14.50 -8.78 -7.95
C TRP A 117 -14.73 -8.22 -9.35
N ALA A 118 -13.92 -7.24 -9.78
CA ALA A 118 -14.07 -6.59 -11.08
C ALA A 118 -13.88 -7.55 -12.25
N THR A 119 -13.04 -8.58 -12.09
CA THR A 119 -12.83 -9.62 -13.12
C THR A 119 -14.07 -10.50 -13.29
N ILE A 120 -14.74 -10.86 -12.19
CA ILE A 120 -15.99 -11.63 -12.23
C ILE A 120 -17.11 -10.78 -12.83
N GLU A 121 -17.28 -9.54 -12.36
CA GLU A 121 -18.30 -8.61 -12.88
C GLU A 121 -18.16 -8.42 -14.39
N HIS A 122 -16.94 -8.16 -14.87
CA HIS A 122 -16.68 -7.98 -16.30
C HIS A 122 -17.01 -9.24 -17.11
N SER A 123 -16.66 -10.42 -16.60
CA SER A 123 -16.94 -11.70 -17.26
C SER A 123 -18.44 -11.96 -17.37
N LEU A 124 -19.21 -11.63 -16.32
CA LEU A 124 -20.67 -11.73 -16.33
C LEU A 124 -21.29 -10.71 -17.28
N ASN A 125 -20.83 -9.46 -17.25
CA ASN A 125 -21.30 -8.41 -18.14
C ASN A 125 -21.10 -8.76 -19.62
N TYR A 126 -19.97 -9.40 -19.95
CA TYR A 126 -19.71 -9.91 -21.28
C TYR A 126 -20.68 -11.05 -21.64
N LYS A 127 -20.81 -12.07 -20.78
CA LYS A 127 -21.68 -13.23 -21.01
C LYS A 127 -23.15 -12.85 -21.20
N TYR A 128 -23.65 -11.91 -20.40
CA TYR A 128 -25.05 -11.46 -20.42
C TYR A 128 -25.29 -10.26 -21.33
N LYS A 129 -24.29 -9.80 -22.10
CA LYS A 129 -24.39 -8.60 -22.96
C LYS A 129 -25.01 -7.41 -22.21
N GLN A 130 -24.54 -7.13 -20.99
CA GLN A 130 -25.04 -6.08 -20.08
C GLN A 130 -26.46 -6.30 -19.50
N HIS A 131 -27.10 -7.45 -19.74
CA HIS A 131 -28.44 -7.79 -19.21
C HIS A 131 -28.34 -8.79 -18.07
N ILE A 132 -27.58 -8.45 -17.03
CA ILE A 132 -27.42 -9.31 -15.84
C ILE A 132 -28.77 -9.40 -15.09
N PRO A 133 -29.24 -10.60 -14.70
CA PRO A 133 -30.43 -10.75 -13.86
C PRO A 133 -30.33 -10.00 -12.53
N GLU A 134 -31.44 -9.45 -12.03
CA GLU A 134 -31.42 -8.56 -10.87
C GLU A 134 -30.87 -9.23 -9.59
N ASP A 135 -31.29 -10.46 -9.31
CA ASP A 135 -30.78 -11.25 -8.18
C ASP A 135 -29.25 -11.41 -8.23
N LEU A 136 -28.68 -11.49 -9.43
CA LEU A 136 -27.23 -11.61 -9.62
C LEU A 136 -26.52 -10.26 -9.45
N LYS A 137 -27.15 -9.15 -9.83
CA LYS A 137 -26.62 -7.81 -9.54
C LYS A 137 -26.56 -7.55 -8.04
N ILE A 138 -27.61 -7.91 -7.31
CA ILE A 138 -27.66 -7.79 -5.84
C ILE A 138 -26.52 -8.60 -5.21
N LYS A 139 -26.38 -9.88 -5.60
CA LYS A 139 -25.27 -10.73 -5.12
C LYS A 139 -23.89 -10.18 -5.45
N LEU A 140 -23.71 -9.63 -6.66
CA LEU A 140 -22.45 -8.98 -7.03
C LEU A 140 -22.19 -7.78 -6.14
N LYS A 141 -23.18 -6.93 -5.91
CA LYS A 141 -23.05 -5.75 -5.05
C LYS A 141 -22.67 -6.15 -3.60
N GLU A 142 -23.37 -7.12 -3.03
CA GLU A 142 -23.07 -7.66 -1.69
C GLU A 142 -21.65 -8.23 -1.60
N ALA A 143 -21.20 -8.95 -2.63
CA ALA A 143 -19.84 -9.46 -2.72
C ALA A 143 -18.80 -8.32 -2.82
N ALA A 144 -19.13 -7.23 -3.52
CA ALA A 144 -18.26 -6.05 -3.62
C ALA A 144 -18.07 -5.37 -2.26
N ASP A 145 -19.15 -5.26 -1.50
CA ASP A 145 -19.16 -4.63 -0.18
C ASP A 145 -18.44 -5.52 0.85
N SER A 146 -18.64 -6.83 0.76
CA SER A 146 -17.90 -7.81 1.59
C SER A 146 -16.39 -7.81 1.30
N ALA A 147 -16.02 -7.74 0.02
CA ALA A 147 -14.61 -7.65 -0.41
C ALA A 147 -13.92 -6.38 0.13
N PHE A 148 -14.64 -5.27 0.15
CA PHE A 148 -14.13 -4.03 0.73
C PHE A 148 -14.03 -4.06 2.25
N ASN A 149 -15.01 -4.66 2.93
CA ASN A 149 -14.92 -4.84 4.38
C ASN A 149 -13.70 -5.70 4.77
N LEU A 150 -13.38 -6.72 3.97
CA LEU A 150 -12.16 -7.50 4.16
C LEU A 150 -10.90 -6.65 3.98
N ASP A 151 -10.83 -5.82 2.94
CA ASP A 151 -9.70 -4.93 2.70
C ASP A 151 -9.48 -3.95 3.88
N GLU A 152 -10.56 -3.37 4.43
CA GLU A 152 -10.48 -2.46 5.59
C GLU A 152 -10.01 -3.18 6.86
N GLN A 153 -10.54 -4.37 7.16
CA GLN A 153 -10.09 -5.17 8.30
C GLN A 153 -8.61 -5.55 8.20
N MET A 154 -8.14 -5.88 7.00
CA MET A 154 -6.72 -6.21 6.79
C MET A 154 -5.83 -4.98 6.94
N LEU A 155 -6.32 -3.78 6.60
CA LEU A 155 -5.61 -2.53 6.85
C LEU A 155 -5.49 -2.24 8.36
N GLU A 156 -6.56 -2.43 9.13
CA GLU A 156 -6.51 -2.28 10.60
C GLU A 156 -5.47 -3.22 11.23
N ILE A 157 -5.45 -4.49 10.83
CA ILE A 157 -4.47 -5.48 11.31
C ILE A 157 -3.03 -5.06 10.93
N LYS A 158 -2.81 -4.54 9.72
CA LYS A 158 -1.51 -4.03 9.27
C LYS A 158 -1.01 -2.90 10.18
N ASP A 159 -1.90 -1.97 10.52
CA ASP A 159 -1.56 -0.84 11.38
C ASP A 159 -1.25 -1.29 12.81
N GLU A 160 -2.03 -2.21 13.38
CA GLU A 160 -1.73 -2.81 14.69
C GLU A 160 -0.36 -3.51 14.73
N ILE A 161 -0.04 -4.31 13.70
CA ILE A 161 1.26 -4.99 13.60
C ILE A 161 2.40 -3.97 13.53
N LYS A 162 2.21 -2.88 12.79
CA LYS A 162 3.23 -1.84 12.63
C LYS A 162 3.48 -1.08 13.93
N ASP A 163 2.42 -0.76 14.67
CA ASP A 163 2.53 -0.12 15.98
C ASP A 163 3.19 -1.03 17.02
N ALA A 164 2.84 -2.32 17.03
CA ALA A 164 3.50 -3.32 17.87
C ALA A 164 4.99 -3.47 17.54
N GLN A 165 5.36 -3.50 16.25
CA GLN A 165 6.77 -3.54 15.82
C GLN A 165 7.53 -2.29 16.28
N ARG A 166 6.95 -1.09 16.09
CA ARG A 166 7.58 0.16 16.53
C ARG A 166 7.77 0.19 18.05
N LEU A 167 6.80 -0.29 18.82
CA LEU A 167 6.91 -0.39 20.27
C LEU A 167 8.07 -1.32 20.67
N PHE A 168 8.22 -2.46 19.99
CA PHE A 168 9.32 -3.38 20.22
C PHE A 168 10.68 -2.77 19.88
N GLU A 169 10.80 -2.07 18.74
CA GLU A 169 12.01 -1.32 18.35
C GLU A 169 12.40 -0.30 19.42
N VAL A 170 11.44 0.51 19.90
CA VAL A 170 11.67 1.49 20.98
C VAL A 170 12.13 0.81 22.27
N LYS A 171 11.48 -0.28 22.69
CA LYS A 171 11.92 -1.04 23.89
C LYS A 171 13.35 -1.58 23.71
N SER A 172 13.65 -2.17 22.55
CA SER A 172 14.97 -2.72 22.23
C SER A 172 16.08 -1.67 22.29
N ASP A 173 15.82 -0.47 21.76
CA ASP A 173 16.77 0.66 21.81
C ASP A 173 17.03 1.12 23.25
N ILE A 174 15.98 1.23 24.07
CA ILE A 174 16.13 1.60 25.49
C ILE A 174 16.92 0.53 26.25
N ILE A 175 16.58 -0.75 26.06
CA ILE A 175 17.28 -1.89 26.67
C ILE A 175 18.77 -1.87 26.29
N SER A 176 19.08 -1.63 25.01
CA SER A 176 20.45 -1.53 24.53
C SER A 176 21.22 -0.38 25.19
N ASN A 177 20.57 0.78 25.35
CA ASN A 177 21.14 1.92 26.06
C ASN A 177 21.37 1.64 27.55
N ILE A 178 20.44 0.97 28.21
CA ILE A 178 20.61 0.54 29.62
C ILE A 178 21.82 -0.40 29.73
N MET A 179 21.90 -1.41 28.86
CA MET A 179 23.03 -2.36 28.84
C MET A 179 24.38 -1.67 28.64
N ASN A 180 24.46 -0.72 27.71
CA ASN A 180 25.68 0.08 27.49
C ASN A 180 26.09 0.89 28.74
N ASN A 181 25.11 1.43 29.48
CA ASN A 181 25.37 2.15 30.71
C ASN A 181 25.78 1.21 31.87
N ILE A 182 25.20 0.01 31.97
CA ILE A 182 25.65 -1.03 32.91
C ILE A 182 27.11 -1.40 32.62
N ILE A 183 27.48 -1.60 31.35
CA ILE A 183 28.87 -1.85 30.94
C ILE A 183 29.77 -0.69 31.33
N THR A 184 29.31 0.55 31.17
CA THR A 184 30.03 1.75 31.59
C THR A 184 30.28 1.75 33.10
N LEU A 185 29.27 1.45 33.93
CA LEU A 185 29.43 1.32 35.39
C LEU A 185 30.47 0.27 35.77
N MET A 186 30.47 -0.90 35.10
CA MET A 186 31.48 -1.93 35.33
C MET A 186 32.89 -1.40 35.00
N SER A 187 33.05 -0.67 33.89
CA SER A 187 34.35 -0.14 33.45
C SER A 187 34.94 0.90 34.41
N ILE A 188 34.11 1.66 35.12
CA ILE A 188 34.55 2.65 36.12
C ILE A 188 34.68 2.05 37.54
N GLY A 189 34.66 0.73 37.67
CA GLY A 189 34.85 0.02 38.94
C GLY A 189 33.62 -0.02 39.86
N ARG A 190 32.42 0.25 39.33
CA ARG A 190 31.13 0.19 40.06
C ARG A 190 30.37 -1.10 39.75
N ALA A 191 31.04 -2.23 39.99
CA ALA A 191 30.52 -3.55 39.64
C ALA A 191 29.28 -3.95 40.45
N MET A 192 29.19 -3.54 41.73
CA MET A 192 28.01 -3.84 42.56
C MET A 192 26.77 -3.09 42.07
N GLU A 193 26.90 -1.80 41.76
CA GLU A 193 25.82 -1.00 41.20
C GLU A 193 25.38 -1.52 39.83
N ALA A 194 26.34 -1.87 38.96
CA ALA A 194 26.05 -2.47 37.67
C ALA A 194 25.24 -3.78 37.80
N SER A 195 25.63 -4.66 38.74
CA SER A 195 24.90 -5.89 39.02
C SER A 195 23.47 -5.63 39.50
N ARG A 196 23.26 -4.64 40.38
CA ARG A 196 21.92 -4.22 40.84
C ARG A 196 21.05 -3.81 39.65
N TYR A 197 21.57 -2.98 38.77
CA TYR A 197 20.84 -2.50 37.60
C TYR A 197 20.57 -3.61 36.57
N GLN A 198 21.49 -4.56 36.41
CA GLN A 198 21.26 -5.73 35.56
C GLN A 198 20.10 -6.59 36.07
N VAL A 199 20.01 -6.81 37.39
CA VAL A 199 18.86 -7.52 37.99
C VAL A 199 17.56 -6.77 37.78
N MET A 200 17.56 -5.45 37.89
CA MET A 200 16.38 -4.62 37.60
C MET A 200 15.98 -4.70 36.13
N LEU A 201 16.94 -4.60 35.21
CA LEU A 201 16.68 -4.73 33.78
C LEU A 201 16.09 -6.10 33.44
N ASN A 202 16.66 -7.20 33.94
CA ASN A 202 16.15 -8.55 33.67
C ASN A 202 14.68 -8.73 34.07
N LYS A 203 14.19 -8.02 35.09
CA LYS A 203 12.76 -8.05 35.45
C LYS A 203 11.88 -7.29 34.46
N LEU A 204 12.42 -6.25 33.83
CA LEU A 204 11.69 -5.36 32.93
C LEU A 204 11.80 -5.78 31.45
N VAL A 205 12.77 -6.62 31.07
CA VAL A 205 12.97 -7.02 29.67
C VAL A 205 11.75 -7.74 29.09
N ASP A 206 11.10 -8.59 29.89
CA ASP A 206 9.98 -9.42 29.41
C ASP A 206 8.62 -8.71 29.55
N GLU A 207 8.36 -8.09 30.71
CA GLU A 207 7.03 -7.54 31.05
C GLU A 207 7.03 -6.02 31.28
N GLY A 208 8.20 -5.37 31.28
CA GLY A 208 8.33 -3.96 31.64
C GLY A 208 7.75 -3.02 30.60
N GLU A 209 7.10 -1.98 31.07
CA GLU A 209 6.58 -0.91 30.22
C GLU A 209 7.67 0.07 29.79
N VAL A 210 7.44 0.79 28.68
CA VAL A 210 8.42 1.77 28.13
C VAL A 210 8.82 2.82 29.17
N TRP A 211 7.88 3.27 30.01
CA TRP A 211 8.17 4.27 31.04
C TRP A 211 9.02 3.70 32.19
N GLU A 212 8.90 2.41 32.53
CA GLU A 212 9.71 1.75 33.54
C GLU A 212 11.16 1.61 33.06
N LEU A 213 11.34 1.20 31.81
CA LEU A 213 12.64 1.12 31.16
C LEU A 213 13.31 2.51 31.09
N ASN A 214 12.57 3.56 30.75
CA ASN A 214 13.11 4.93 30.75
C ASN A 214 13.49 5.41 32.16
N SER A 215 12.67 5.12 33.17
CA SER A 215 12.97 5.45 34.57
C SER A 215 14.25 4.76 35.05
N LEU A 216 14.45 3.49 34.67
CA LEU A 216 15.67 2.75 34.93
C LEU A 216 16.88 3.37 34.20
N LEU A 217 16.74 3.69 32.92
CA LEU A 217 17.78 4.34 32.12
C LEU A 217 18.23 5.67 32.74
N ASP A 218 17.29 6.52 33.14
CA ASP A 218 17.57 7.81 33.75
C ASP A 218 18.25 7.67 35.12
N SER A 219 17.84 6.67 35.90
CA SER A 219 18.47 6.37 37.19
C SER A 219 19.94 5.98 37.01
N ILE A 220 20.24 5.13 36.02
CA ILE A 220 21.61 4.70 35.75
C ILE A 220 22.47 5.87 35.24
N LYS A 221 21.92 6.71 34.35
CA LYS A 221 22.62 7.91 33.85
C LYS A 221 23.02 8.84 34.99
N LYS A 222 22.10 9.12 35.92
CA LYS A 222 22.37 9.96 37.10
C LYS A 222 23.46 9.37 37.99
N ASP A 223 23.44 8.06 38.22
CA ASP A 223 24.49 7.39 39.00
C ASP A 223 25.86 7.47 38.29
N ILE A 224 25.91 7.27 36.96
CA ILE A 224 27.15 7.43 36.18
C ILE A 224 27.70 8.85 36.28
N GLU A 225 26.87 9.88 36.11
CA GLU A 225 27.28 11.28 36.25
C GLU A 225 27.87 11.55 37.64
N ARG A 226 27.17 11.13 38.69
CA ARG A 226 27.63 11.27 40.08
C ARG A 226 28.97 10.58 40.33
N TYR A 227 29.23 9.42 39.72
CA TYR A 227 30.51 8.72 39.89
C TYR A 227 31.65 9.27 39.03
N ARG A 228 31.36 10.08 38.01
CA ARG A 228 32.38 10.78 37.23
C ARG A 228 32.83 12.10 37.87
N GLU A 229 31.97 12.69 38.69
CA GLU A 229 32.25 13.94 39.43
C GLU A 229 33.03 13.72 40.75
N ASN A 230 33.19 12.47 41.20
CA ASN A 230 33.95 12.09 42.41
C ASN A 230 35.21 11.30 42.06
#